data_AF-B4D477-F1
#
_entry.id   AF-B4D477-F1
#
_cell.length_a   1.000
_cell.length_b   1.000
_cell.length_c   1.000
_cell.angle_alpha   90.00
_cell.angle_beta   90.00
_cell.angle_gamma   90.00
#
_symmetry.space_group_name_H-M   'P 1'
#
loop_
_entity.id
_entity.type
_entity.pdbx_description
1 polymer ?
#
loop_
_entity_poly.entity_id
_entity_poly.type
_entity_poly.pdbx_seq_one_letter_code
_entity_poly.pdbx_strand_id
1 'polypeptide(L)' 'MENDPGHIIQIVFFAIFIGTLLLGGYLIANFNRFFGPDPNIPSETASGRAYTKVQIITVWLHAVAITGALAFLLH' A
#
# COMPACT_ATOMS: atom_id res chain seq x y z
N MET A 1 -22.78 24.15 11.59
CA MET A 1 -21.42 23.79 11.14
C MET A 1 -21.45 23.92 9.64
N GLU A 2 -20.86 24.99 9.12
CA GLU A 2 -20.74 25.18 7.68
C GLU A 2 -19.78 24.09 7.17
N ASN A 3 -20.24 23.23 6.26
CA ASN A 3 -19.40 22.15 5.73
C ASN A 3 -18.39 22.79 4.77
N ASP A 4 -17.28 23.27 5.31
CA ASP A 4 -16.15 23.74 4.50
C ASP A 4 -15.67 22.56 3.62
N PRO A 5 -15.73 22.68 2.29
CA PRO A 5 -15.22 21.65 1.38
C PRO A 5 -13.79 21.21 1.70
N GLY A 6 -12.97 22.10 2.29
CA GLY A 6 -11.61 21.79 2.73
C GLY A 6 -11.56 20.66 3.76
N HIS A 7 -12.46 20.66 4.75
CA HIS A 7 -12.51 19.60 5.77
C HIS A 7 -12.95 18.24 5.19
N ILE A 8 -13.86 18.25 4.21
CA ILE A 8 -14.25 17.01 3.53
C ILE A 8 -13.06 16.43 2.78
N ILE A 9 -12.32 17.27 2.05
CA ILE A 9 -11.13 16.86 1.30
C ILE A 9 -10.05 16.30 2.24
N GLN A 10 -9.79 16.96 3.38
CA GLN A 10 -8.87 16.47 4.41
C GLN A 10 -9.24 15.07 4.91
N ILE A 11 -10.51 14.86 5.28
CA ILE A 11 -11.00 13.57 5.77
C ILE A 11 -10.81 12.48 4.71
N VAL A 12 -11.10 12.78 3.44
CA VAL A 12 -10.94 11.83 2.34
C VAL A 12 -9.47 11.42 2.17
N PHE A 13 -8.54 12.38 2.11
CA PHE A 13 -7.11 12.05 1.96
C PHE A 13 -6.54 11.33 3.17
N PHE A 14 -6.97 11.69 4.38
CA PHE A 14 -6.57 10.98 5.59
C PHE A 14 -7.10 9.54 5.58
N ALA A 15 -8.35 9.31 5.18
CA ALA A 15 -8.91 7.97 5.02
C ALA A 15 -8.17 7.14 3.97
N ILE A 16 -7.79 7.74 2.84
CA ILE A 16 -6.97 7.09 1.80
C ILE A 16 -5.59 6.71 2.37
N PHE A 17 -4.95 7.59 3.13
CA PHE A 17 -3.66 7.31 3.76
C PHE A 17 -3.74 6.13 4.73
N ILE A 18 -4.71 6.13 5.65
CA ILE A 18 -4.94 5.01 6.57
C ILE A 18 -5.27 3.73 5.81
N GLY A 19 -6.12 3.80 4.79
CA GLY A 19 -6.44 2.67 3.92
C GLY A 19 -5.19 2.09 3.24
N THR A 20 -4.28 2.95 2.78
CA THR A 20 -3.01 2.54 2.13
C THR A 20 -2.06 1.85 3.10
N LEU A 21 -1.98 2.33 4.35
CA LEU A 21 -1.20 1.67 5.40
C LEU A 21 -1.73 0.28 5.71
N LEU A 22 -3.05 0.16 5.93
CA LEU A 22 -3.71 -1.10 6.25
C LEU A 22 -3.60 -2.10 5.10
N LEU A 23 -3.81 -1.65 3.86
CA LEU A 23 -3.74 -2.49 2.67
C LEU A 23 -2.34 -3.09 2.49
N GLY A 24 -1.28 -2.29 2.61
CA GLY A 24 0.07 -2.82 2.47
C GLY A 24 0.48 -3.74 3.61
N GLY A 25 0.11 -3.41 4.85
CA GLY A 25 0.29 -4.31 5.99
C GLY A 25 -0.39 -5.67 5.77
N TYR A 26 -1.63 -5.64 5.27
CA TYR A 26 -2.38 -6.85 4.93
C TYR A 26 -1.74 -7.65 3.79
N LEU A 27 -1.28 -6.98 2.73
CA LEU A 27 -0.57 -7.63 1.61
C LEU A 27 0.72 -8.31 2.05
N ILE A 28 1.50 -7.67 2.93
CA ILE A 28 2.77 -8.23 3.44
C ILE A 28 2.48 -9.43 4.36
N ALA A 29 1.50 -9.31 5.26
CA ALA A 29 1.11 -10.40 6.16
C ALA A 29 0.57 -11.61 5.40
N ASN A 30 -0.09 -11.39 4.26
CA ASN A 30 -0.68 -12.43 3.42
C ASN A 30 0.11 -12.65 2.13
N PHE A 31 1.41 -12.33 2.13
CA PHE A 31 2.23 -12.36 0.91
C PHE A 31 2.15 -13.70 0.18
N ASN A 32 2.32 -14.81 0.90
CA ASN A 32 2.28 -16.16 0.30
C ASN A 32 0.89 -16.55 -0.21
N ARG A 33 -0.19 -15.90 0.25
CA ARG A 33 -1.54 -16.16 -0.23
C ARG A 33 -1.77 -15.50 -1.59
N PHE A 34 -1.21 -14.31 -1.79
CA PHE A 34 -1.39 -13.53 -3.03
C PHE A 34 -0.28 -13.76 -4.06
N PHE A 35 0.95 -13.99 -3.59
CA PHE A 35 2.18 -14.09 -4.37
C PHE A 35 2.97 -15.34 -3.96
N GLY A 36 2.26 -16.39 -3.57
CA GLY A 36 2.85 -17.70 -3.33
C GLY A 36 3.39 -18.33 -4.63
N PRO A 37 4.08 -19.48 -4.52
CA PRO A 37 4.67 -20.14 -5.66
C PRO A 37 3.62 -20.48 -6.72
N ASP A 38 3.87 -20.11 -7.97
CA ASP A 38 2.98 -20.48 -9.08
C ASP A 38 3.25 -21.94 -9.49
N PRO A 39 2.28 -22.86 -9.37
CA PRO A 39 2.48 -24.26 -9.79
C PRO A 39 2.78 -24.41 -11.28
N ASN A 40 2.47 -23.40 -12.11
CA ASN A 40 2.74 -23.41 -13.54
C ASN A 40 4.16 -22.95 -13.89
N ILE A 41 4.93 -22.44 -12.91
CA ILE A 41 6.30 -21.93 -13.11
C ILE A 41 7.26 -22.73 -12.20
N PRO A 42 7.63 -23.96 -12.58
CA PRO A 42 8.50 -24.81 -11.77
C PRO A 42 9.94 -24.26 -11.60
N SER A 43 10.31 -23.22 -12.36
CA SER A 43 11.59 -22.53 -12.25
C SER A 43 11.61 -21.39 -11.23
N GLU A 44 10.49 -21.09 -10.56
CA GLU A 44 10.41 -19.97 -9.63
C GLU A 44 11.32 -20.20 -8.40
N THR A 45 12.43 -19.45 -8.35
CA THR A 45 13.41 -19.57 -7.26
C THR A 45 12.99 -18.78 -6.02
N ALA A 46 13.48 -19.21 -4.85
CA ALA A 46 13.28 -18.46 -3.61
C ALA A 46 13.82 -17.01 -3.68
N SER A 47 14.93 -16.81 -4.40
CA SER A 47 15.52 -15.48 -4.61
C SER A 47 14.64 -14.57 -5.47
N GLY A 48 14.04 -15.12 -6.55
CA GLY A 48 13.11 -14.36 -7.39
C GLY A 48 11.91 -13.86 -6.60
N ARG A 49 11.35 -14.71 -5.72
CA ARG A 49 10.23 -14.35 -4.87
C ARG A 49 10.59 -13.33 -3.79
N ALA A 50 11.77 -13.43 -3.19
CA ALA A 50 12.27 -12.43 -2.26
C ALA A 50 12.40 -11.06 -2.95
N TYR A 51 12.87 -11.03 -4.19
CA TYR A 51 12.94 -9.81 -4.99
C TYR A 51 11.55 -9.22 -5.28
N THR A 52 10.58 -10.03 -5.69
CA THR A 52 9.19 -9.60 -5.87
C THR A 52 8.60 -9.02 -4.59
N LYS A 53 8.88 -9.63 -3.43
CA LYS A 53 8.45 -9.10 -2.13
C LYS A 53 9.01 -7.70 -1.86
N VAL A 54 10.31 -7.49 -2.13
CA VAL A 54 10.95 -6.17 -2.00
C VAL A 54 10.34 -5.15 -2.96
N GLN A 55 10.01 -5.54 -4.20
CA GLN A 55 9.36 -4.65 -5.16
C GLN A 55 7.97 -4.20 -4.67
N ILE A 56 7.16 -5.14 -4.18
CA ILE A 56 5.83 -4.83 -3.64
C ILE A 56 5.94 -3.89 -2.43
N ILE A 57 6.86 -4.16 -1.50
CA ILE A 57 7.11 -3.28 -0.36
C ILE A 57 7.55 -1.89 -0.84
N THR A 58 8.45 -1.82 -1.81
CA THR A 58 8.95 -0.56 -2.36
C THR A 58 7.82 0.27 -2.96
N VAL A 59 6.98 -0.33 -3.81
CA VAL A 59 5.82 0.35 -4.42
C VAL A 59 4.83 0.80 -3.34
N TRP A 60 4.56 -0.04 -2.34
CA TRP A 60 3.70 0.33 -1.22
C TRP A 60 4.26 1.53 -0.43
N LEU A 61 5.56 1.56 -0.13
CA LEU A 61 6.18 2.70 0.56
C LEU A 61 6.07 4.00 -0.24
N HIS A 62 6.16 3.94 -1.57
CA HIS A 62 5.90 5.13 -2.41
C HIS A 62 4.44 5.58 -2.31
N ALA A 63 3.48 4.66 -2.34
CA ALA A 63 2.07 4.99 -2.16
C ALA A 63 1.80 5.61 -0.77
N VAL A 64 2.42 5.07 0.28
CA VAL A 64 2.36 5.65 1.65
C VAL A 64 2.95 7.06 1.67
N ALA A 65 4.09 7.28 1.01
CA ALA A 65 4.71 8.60 0.97
C ALA A 65 3.82 9.64 0.26
N ILE A 66 3.23 9.28 -0.90
CA ILE A 66 2.33 10.18 -1.65
C ILE A 66 1.05 10.46 -0.86
N THR A 67 0.38 9.42 -0.38
CA THR A 67 -0.88 9.58 0.35
C THR A 67 -0.69 10.26 1.70
N GLY A 68 0.44 10.01 2.38
CA GLY A 68 0.83 10.71 3.59
C GLY A 68 1.13 12.18 3.33
N ALA A 69 1.90 12.49 2.28
CA ALA A 69 2.14 13.88 1.88
C ALA A 69 0.82 14.61 1.61
N LEU A 70 -0.15 14.01 0.91
CA LEU A 70 -1.45 14.64 0.65
C LEU A 70 -2.28 14.81 1.93
N ALA A 71 -2.31 13.79 2.80
CA ALA A 71 -3.04 13.84 4.07
C ALA A 71 -2.46 14.91 5.03
N PHE A 72 -1.14 15.10 5.04
CA PHE A 72 -0.44 16.08 5.87
C PHE A 72 -0.04 17.37 5.14
N LEU A 73 -0.37 17.59 3.87
CA LEU A 73 -0.19 18.92 3.25
C LEU A 73 -1.47 19.75 3.37
N LEU A 74 -2.61 19.07 3.46
CA LEU A 74 -3.93 19.70 3.43
C LEU A 74 -4.45 20.08 4.82
N HIS A 75 -3.68 19.92 5.90
CA HIS A 75 -4.08 20.22 7.28
C HIS A 75 -3.99 21.72 7.63
#